data_AF-A0A561EZ55-F1
#
_entry.id   AF-A0A561EZ55-F1
#
_cell.length_a   1.000
_cell.length_b   1.000
_cell.length_c   1.000
_cell.angle_alpha   90.00
_cell.angle_beta   90.00
_cell.angle_gamma   90.00
#
_symmetry.space_group_name_H-M   'P 1'
#
loop_
_entity.id
_entity.type
_entity.pdbx_description
1 polymer ?
#
loop_
_entity_poly.entity_id
_entity_poly.type
_entity_poly.pdbx_seq_one_letter_code
_entity_poly.pdbx_strand_id
1 'polypeptide(L)'
;MTRGPSDTPEQEFVEATVELRDGTDADELVEWCAGHGIDVLPMSAGALLTGPAFRFEEAFGMSPGGRSRPLTLPVPQDLRETVQSVTVLPIPELHTGDSPSARRPSPGEPPEKT
;
A
#
# COMPACT_ATOMS: atom_id res chain seq x y z
N MET A 1 12.02 30.61 -22.60
CA MET A 1 11.86 29.14 -22.47
C MET A 1 11.53 28.87 -21.01
N THR A 2 10.25 28.75 -20.70
CA THR A 2 9.78 28.55 -19.32
C THR A 2 9.81 27.06 -19.03
N ARG A 3 10.71 26.63 -18.16
CA ARG A 3 10.82 25.24 -17.70
C ARG A 3 9.58 24.95 -16.84
N GLY A 4 8.67 24.11 -17.32
CA GLY A 4 7.56 23.61 -16.51
C GLY A 4 8.08 22.85 -15.29
N PRO A 5 7.29 22.73 -14.21
CA PRO A 5 7.69 21.95 -13.05
C PRO A 5 8.01 20.53 -13.52
N SER A 6 9.22 20.06 -13.21
CA SER A 6 9.61 18.69 -13.47
C SER A 6 8.62 17.77 -12.75
N ASP A 7 7.85 17.00 -13.52
CA ASP A 7 7.24 15.75 -13.05
C ASP A 7 8.37 14.95 -12.40
N THR A 8 8.39 14.98 -11.06
CA THR A 8 9.21 14.03 -10.33
C THR A 8 8.53 12.69 -10.59
N PRO A 9 9.23 11.65 -11.10
CA PRO A 9 8.59 10.36 -11.32
C PRO A 9 7.85 10.00 -10.04
N GLU A 10 6.54 9.76 -10.16
CA GLU A 10 5.67 9.44 -9.03
C GLU A 10 6.36 8.34 -8.22
N GLN A 11 6.89 8.69 -7.06
CA GLN A 11 7.61 7.73 -6.24
C GLN A 11 6.57 6.73 -5.76
N GLU A 12 6.75 5.48 -6.18
CA GLU A 12 5.85 4.40 -5.80
C GLU A 12 5.77 4.33 -4.27
N PHE A 13 4.60 4.64 -3.71
CA PHE A 13 4.39 4.68 -2.27
C PHE A 13 3.89 3.33 -1.77
N VAL A 14 4.41 2.87 -0.64
CA VAL A 14 4.17 1.55 -0.06
C VAL A 14 3.47 1.70 1.28
N GLU A 15 2.50 0.81 1.50
CA GLU A 15 1.85 0.59 2.78
C GLU A 15 2.15 -0.85 3.22
N ALA A 16 2.51 -1.02 4.49
CA ALA A 16 2.75 -2.34 5.08
C ALA A 16 2.17 -2.42 6.49
N THR A 17 1.58 -3.54 6.85
CA THR A 17 1.17 -3.84 8.22
C THR A 17 2.25 -4.61 8.95
N VAL A 18 2.43 -4.29 10.22
CA VAL A 18 3.35 -4.98 11.13
C VAL A 18 2.54 -5.62 12.23
N GLU A 19 2.78 -6.91 12.45
CA GLU A 19 2.32 -7.60 13.66
C GLU A 19 3.43 -7.56 14.69
N LEU A 20 3.12 -7.07 15.89
CA LEU A 20 4.03 -7.10 17.03
C LEU A 20 3.92 -8.44 17.75
N ARG A 21 4.97 -8.81 18.47
CA ARG A 21 4.94 -9.95 19.36
C ARG A 21 4.11 -9.66 20.61
N ASP A 22 3.60 -10.71 21.23
CA ASP A 22 2.82 -10.56 22.47
C ASP A 22 3.64 -9.89 23.57
N GLY A 23 3.07 -8.83 24.16
CA GLY A 23 3.67 -8.10 25.27
C GLY A 23 4.74 -7.08 24.88
N THR A 24 4.96 -6.83 23.59
CA THR A 24 5.83 -5.76 23.11
C THR A 24 5.03 -4.53 22.69
N ASP A 25 5.66 -3.36 22.72
CA ASP A 25 5.13 -2.12 22.19
C ASP A 25 5.82 -1.74 20.88
N ALA A 26 5.37 -0.64 20.26
CA ALA A 26 5.87 -0.20 18.97
C ALA A 26 7.08 0.74 19.07
N ASP A 27 7.59 1.07 20.25
CA ASP A 27 8.56 2.17 20.41
C ASP A 27 9.88 1.88 19.69
N GLU A 28 10.39 0.64 19.82
CA GLU A 28 11.60 0.20 19.11
C GLU A 28 11.40 0.18 17.58
N LEU A 29 10.23 -0.24 17.12
CA LEU A 29 9.87 -0.20 15.70
C LEU A 29 9.83 1.24 15.17
N VAL A 30 9.25 2.16 15.94
CA VAL A 30 9.16 3.59 15.60
C VAL A 30 10.55 4.20 15.48
N GLU A 31 11.42 3.97 16.46
CA GLU A 31 12.80 4.48 16.43
C GLU A 31 13.58 3.92 15.24
N TRP A 32 13.47 2.61 14.99
CA TRP A 32 14.13 1.95 13.87
C TRP A 32 13.66 2.52 12.52
N CYS A 33 12.34 2.58 12.29
CA CYS A 33 11.76 3.09 11.04
C CYS A 33 12.10 4.57 10.79
N ALA A 34 12.16 5.40 11.84
CA ALA A 34 12.57 6.80 11.72
C ALA A 34 14.01 6.92 11.16
N GLY A 35 14.92 6.04 11.58
CA GLY A 35 16.28 5.93 11.04
C GLY A 35 16.34 5.57 9.54
N HIS A 36 15.30 4.92 9.04
CA HIS A 36 15.16 4.50 7.63
C HIS A 36 14.27 5.42 6.79
N GLY A 37 13.72 6.50 7.39
CA GLY A 37 12.80 7.40 6.69
C GLY A 37 11.49 6.73 6.29
N ILE A 38 11.02 5.80 7.13
CA ILE A 38 9.73 5.12 7.02
C ILE A 38 8.83 5.65 8.14
N ASP A 39 7.63 6.08 7.80
CA ASP A 39 6.65 6.56 8.78
C ASP A 39 5.95 5.39 9.45
N VAL A 40 5.66 5.53 10.75
CA VAL A 40 4.99 4.50 11.56
C VAL A 40 3.75 5.09 12.22
N LEU A 41 2.62 4.39 12.07
CA LEU A 41 1.39 4.64 12.81
C LEU A 41 1.09 3.43 13.72
N PRO A 42 1.38 3.52 15.03
CA PRO A 42 1.06 2.45 15.98
C PRO A 42 -0.45 2.17 16.05
N MET A 43 -0.80 0.90 16.23
CA MET A 43 -2.18 0.39 16.36
C MET A 43 -2.29 -0.54 17.58
N SER A 44 -3.51 -0.97 17.92
CA SER A 44 -3.75 -1.81 19.11
C SER A 44 -3.10 -3.19 19.07
N ALA A 45 -2.80 -3.73 17.89
CA ALA A 45 -2.25 -5.08 17.69
C ALA A 45 -1.01 -5.08 16.79
N GLY A 46 -0.43 -3.91 16.50
CA GLY A 46 0.54 -3.79 15.42
C GLY A 46 0.90 -2.34 15.09
N ALA A 47 1.37 -2.12 13.87
CA ALA A 47 1.56 -0.79 13.30
C ALA A 47 1.32 -0.79 11.79
N LEU A 48 1.01 0.38 11.24
CA LEU A 48 1.04 0.63 9.80
C LEU A 48 2.33 1.38 9.46
N LEU A 49 3.09 0.85 8.51
CA LEU A 49 4.27 1.49 7.92
C LEU A 49 3.90 2.11 6.59
N THR A 50 4.41 3.32 6.35
CA THR A 50 4.19 4.03 5.08
C THR A 50 5.45 4.71 4.61
N GLY A 51 5.68 4.74 3.29
CA GLY A 51 6.82 5.45 2.72
C GLY A 51 7.13 5.07 1.28
N PRO A 52 8.11 5.72 0.65
CA PRO A 52 8.54 5.38 -0.70
C PRO A 52 9.10 3.95 -0.80
N ALA A 53 8.82 3.24 -1.89
CA ALA A 53 9.24 1.86 -2.12
C ALA A 53 10.76 1.65 -1.97
N PHE A 54 11.57 2.62 -2.40
CA PHE A 54 13.03 2.53 -2.29
C PHE A 54 13.50 2.50 -0.82
N ARG A 55 12.78 3.16 0.11
CA ARG A 55 13.10 3.11 1.54
C ARG A 55 12.83 1.74 2.13
N PHE A 56 11.75 1.09 1.72
CA PHE A 56 11.47 -0.29 2.10
C PHE A 56 12.54 -1.25 1.56
N GLU A 57 12.96 -1.07 0.30
CA GLU A 57 14.02 -1.90 -0.27
C GLU A 57 15.36 -1.72 0.46
N GLU A 58 15.75 -0.47 0.77
CA GLU A 58 16.93 -0.16 1.57
C GLU A 58 16.87 -0.77 2.99
N ALA A 59 15.72 -0.68 3.65
CA ALA A 59 15.56 -1.07 5.05
C ALA A 59 15.38 -2.58 5.24
N PHE A 60 14.64 -3.24 4.35
CA PHE A 60 14.30 -4.67 4.44
C PHE A 60 15.13 -5.54 3.48
N GLY A 61 15.93 -4.95 2.59
CA GLY A 61 16.76 -5.68 1.62
C GLY A 61 15.95 -6.44 0.57
N MET A 62 14.65 -6.14 0.44
CA MET A 62 13.73 -6.79 -0.49
C MET A 62 12.85 -5.75 -1.17
N SER A 63 12.83 -5.77 -2.50
CA SER A 63 11.99 -4.87 -3.28
C SER A 63 10.51 -5.24 -3.11
N PRO A 64 9.62 -4.29 -2.79
CA PRO A 64 8.20 -4.55 -2.58
C PRO A 64 7.41 -4.78 -3.90
N GLY A 65 8.06 -4.87 -5.06
CA GLY A 65 7.46 -4.71 -6.40
C GLY A 65 6.25 -5.57 -6.76
N GLY A 66 5.53 -5.13 -7.81
CA GLY A 66 4.43 -5.85 -8.45
C GLY A 66 3.10 -5.86 -7.69
N ARG A 67 3.13 -5.77 -6.35
CA ARG A 67 2.04 -5.48 -5.37
C ARG A 67 0.60 -5.87 -5.75
N SER A 68 0.44 -6.95 -6.50
CA SER A 68 -0.86 -7.53 -6.88
C SER A 68 -1.38 -8.48 -5.81
N ARG A 69 -0.51 -8.86 -4.87
CA ARG A 69 -0.80 -9.71 -3.71
C ARG A 69 0.00 -9.20 -2.50
N PRO A 70 -0.45 -9.51 -1.28
CA PRO A 70 0.35 -9.24 -0.09
C PRO A 70 1.72 -9.90 -0.19
N LEU A 71 2.77 -9.19 0.25
CA LEU A 71 4.14 -9.68 0.28
C LEU A 71 4.69 -9.55 1.70
N THR A 72 5.13 -10.66 2.29
CA THR A 72 5.81 -10.63 3.60
C THR A 72 7.29 -10.32 3.43
N LEU A 73 7.75 -9.26 4.07
CA LEU A 73 9.16 -8.86 4.09
C LEU A 73 9.91 -9.62 5.20
N PRO A 74 11.24 -9.81 5.06
CA PRO A 74 12.04 -10.33 6.15
C PRO A 74 12.06 -9.37 7.33
N VAL A 75 11.93 -9.88 8.56
CA VAL A 75 12.07 -9.05 9.77
C VAL A 75 13.56 -8.75 10.00
N PRO A 76 13.96 -7.46 10.05
CA PRO A 76 15.34 -7.05 10.35
C PRO A 76 15.82 -7.63 11.69
N GLN A 77 17.12 -7.91 11.81
CA GLN A 77 17.67 -8.55 13.02
C GLN A 77 17.36 -7.76 14.29
N ASP A 78 17.50 -6.45 14.23
CA ASP A 78 17.27 -5.53 15.35
C ASP A 78 15.82 -5.58 15.85
N LEU A 79 14.86 -5.95 14.99
CA LEU A 79 13.44 -5.96 15.32
C LEU A 79 12.89 -7.35 15.67
N ARG A 80 13.70 -8.42 15.67
CA ARG A 80 13.18 -9.80 15.80
C ARG A 80 12.49 -10.11 17.12
N GLU A 81 12.86 -9.41 18.19
CA GLU A 81 12.25 -9.58 19.52
C GLU A 81 10.95 -8.77 19.67
N THR A 82 10.69 -7.81 18.79
CA THR A 82 9.54 -6.91 18.85
C THR A 82 8.52 -7.18 17.76
N VAL A 83 8.99 -7.50 16.55
CA VAL A 83 8.17 -7.72 15.36
C VAL A 83 8.03 -9.21 15.06
N GLN A 84 6.79 -9.64 14.85
CA GLN A 84 6.45 -10.98 14.41
C GLN A 84 6.44 -11.09 12.89
N SER A 85 5.82 -10.13 12.20
CA SER A 85 5.71 -10.14 10.74
C SER A 85 5.60 -8.73 10.17
N VAL A 86 6.05 -8.56 8.92
CA VAL A 86 5.88 -7.33 8.13
C VAL A 86 5.27 -7.71 6.79
N THR A 87 4.11 -7.16 6.45
CA THR A 87 3.39 -7.50 5.22
C THR A 87 3.05 -6.25 4.43
N VAL A 88 3.64 -6.11 3.25
CA VAL A 88 3.29 -5.09 2.26
C VAL A 88 1.91 -5.41 1.69
N LEU A 89 1.05 -4.39 1.67
CA LEU A 89 -0.30 -4.49 1.15
C LEU A 89 -0.31 -4.35 -0.37
N PRO A 90 -1.25 -5.04 -1.06
CA PRO A 90 -1.43 -4.87 -2.49
C PRO A 90 -1.91 -3.46 -2.81
N ILE A 91 -1.58 -2.96 -4.01
CA ILE A 91 -2.14 -1.70 -4.50
C ILE A 91 -3.63 -1.92 -4.73
N PRO A 92 -4.52 -1.07 -4.19
CA PRO A 92 -5.95 -1.17 -4.46
C PRO A 92 -6.21 -1.06 -5.96
N GLU A 93 -6.87 -2.06 -6.55
CA GLU A 93 -7.41 -1.92 -7.90
C GLU A 93 -8.57 -0.92 -7.84
N LEU A 94 -8.34 0.29 -8.33
CA LEU A 94 -9.43 1.21 -8.61
C LEU A 94 -10.27 0.57 -9.70
N HIS A 95 -11.42 -0.01 -9.33
CA HIS A 95 -12.44 -0.34 -10.32
C HIS A 95 -12.82 0.96 -11.03
N THR A 96 -12.29 1.16 -12.23
CA THR A 96 -12.85 2.09 -13.20
C THR A 96 -14.26 1.59 -13.46
N GLY A 97 -15.21 2.15 -12.72
CA GLY A 97 -16.60 1.77 -12.79
C GLY A 97 -17.07 1.89 -14.22
N ASP A 98 -17.21 0.75 -14.89
CA ASP A 98 -18.07 0.61 -16.03
C ASP A 98 -19.49 0.78 -15.48
N SER A 99 -19.87 2.05 -15.29
CA SER A 99 -21.26 2.40 -15.04
C SER A 99 -22.01 1.89 -16.27
N PRO A 100 -22.93 0.91 -16.16
CA PRO A 100 -23.79 0.63 -17.28
C PRO A 100 -24.59 1.91 -17.50
N SER A 101 -24.22 2.69 -18.52
CA SER A 101 -25.11 3.68 -19.09
C SER A 101 -26.34 2.90 -19.51
N ALA A 102 -27.34 2.91 -18.63
CA ALA A 102 -28.65 2.38 -18.92
C ALA A 102 -29.10 3.06 -20.21
N ARG A 103 -29.00 2.33 -21.33
CA ARG A 103 -29.70 2.69 -22.55
C ARG A 103 -31.16 2.73 -22.17
N ARG A 104 -31.68 3.93 -21.89
CA ARG A 104 -33.11 4.17 -21.87
C ARG A 104 -33.64 3.66 -23.21
N PRO A 105 -34.56 2.68 -23.24
CA PRO A 105 -35.25 2.39 -24.48
C PRO A 105 -36.04 3.64 -24.87
N SER A 106 -35.87 4.07 -26.13
CA SER A 106 -36.69 5.11 -26.73
C SER A 106 -38.16 4.69 -26.67
N PRO A 107 -39.09 5.55 -26.23
CA PRO A 107 -40.50 5.20 -26.24
C PRO A 107 -41.01 5.34 -27.68
N GLY A 108 -41.35 4.22 -28.34
CA GLY A 108 -42.09 4.33 -29.61
C GLY A 108 -42.02 3.20 -30.63
N GLU A 109 -41.62 1.97 -30.29
CA GLU A 109 -41.73 0.87 -31.25
C GLU A 109 -42.99 0.02 -30.95
N PRO A 110 -44.00 0.00 -31.85
CA PRO A 110 -45.18 -0.82 -31.65
C PRO A 110 -44.87 -2.30 -31.92
N PRO A 111 -45.58 -3.23 -31.27
CA PRO A 111 -45.36 -4.65 -31.51
C PRO A 111 -45.82 -5.02 -32.93
N GLU A 112 -44.90 -5.54 -33.75
CA GLU A 112 -45.26 -6.15 -35.03
C GLU A 112 -46.11 -7.39 -34.78
N LYS A 113 -47.36 -7.32 -35.25
CA LYS A 113 -48.25 -8.47 -35.43
C LYS A 113 -47.96 -9.08 -36.80
N THR A 114 -47.56 -10.35 -36.83
CA THR A 114 -48.23 -11.48 -37.52
C THR A 114 -47.27 -12.66 -37.60
#